data_AF-A0A0T6AWA3-F1
#
_entry.id   AF-A0A0T6AWA3-F1
#
_cell.length_a   1.000
_cell.length_b   1.000
_cell.length_c   1.000
_cell.angle_alpha   90.00
_cell.angle_beta   90.00
_cell.angle_gamma   90.00
#
_symmetry.space_group_name_H-M   'P 1'
#
loop_
_entity.id
_entity.type
_entity.pdbx_description
1 polymer ?
#
loop_
_entity_poly.entity_id
_entity_poly.type
_entity_poly.pdbx_seq_one_letter_code
_entity_poly.pdbx_strand_id
1 'polypeptide(L)'
;MNVVGMGIPPAQPPQQQPPQQQPQQPQALDNISKIKSLIVPLRESLSNTIKTAAQTLNQNCQVDVGSQKEVGQQIRFDKNLEEFYSLCDQIELHLKTSIKCMSQLESSQRYLHLHVAPTRTESLGMPDNTL
;
A
#
# COMPACT_ATOMS: atom_id res chain seq x y z
N MET A 1 73.93 30.59 8.55
CA MET A 1 73.31 29.75 7.49
C MET A 1 72.65 28.56 8.18
N ASN A 2 71.32 28.55 8.30
CA ASN A 2 70.39 27.73 7.48
C ASN A 2 70.28 26.30 8.06
N VAL A 3 69.13 25.69 8.38
CA VAL A 3 67.70 25.97 8.22
C VAL A 3 66.97 24.96 9.13
N VAL A 4 66.00 25.41 9.93
CA VAL A 4 65.07 24.51 10.64
C VAL A 4 64.02 24.04 9.63
N GLY A 5 64.12 22.78 9.21
CA GLY A 5 63.14 22.12 8.36
C GLY A 5 61.95 21.64 9.18
N MET A 6 60.84 22.37 9.10
CA MET A 6 59.52 21.99 9.63
C MET A 6 58.98 20.80 8.81
N GLY A 7 59.10 19.59 9.35
CA GLY A 7 58.48 18.38 8.79
C GLY A 7 57.00 18.34 9.14
N ILE A 8 56.15 18.64 8.17
CA ILE A 8 54.69 18.51 8.24
C ILE A 8 54.34 17.02 8.08
N PRO A 9 53.60 16.37 8.99
CA PRO A 9 53.08 15.03 8.74
C PRO A 9 51.91 15.09 7.73
N PRO A 10 51.81 14.16 6.77
CA PRO A 10 50.68 14.15 5.85
C PRO A 10 49.41 13.70 6.59
N ALA A 11 48.42 14.61 6.66
CA ALA A 11 47.07 14.28 7.08
C ALA A 11 46.43 13.37 6.02
N GLN A 12 46.13 12.12 6.40
CA GLN A 12 45.30 11.23 5.59
C GLN A 12 43.85 11.75 5.57
N PRO A 13 43.18 11.78 4.41
CA PRO A 13 41.76 12.13 4.36
C PRO A 13 40.91 11.03 5.03
N PRO A 14 39.84 11.39 5.75
CA PRO A 14 38.95 10.41 6.36
C PRO A 14 38.23 9.61 5.28
N GLN A 15 38.43 8.29 5.31
CA GLN A 15 37.75 7.33 4.47
C GLN A 15 36.28 7.27 4.90
N GLN A 16 35.39 7.98 4.19
CA GLN A 16 33.95 7.85 4.36
C GLN A 16 33.54 6.44 3.93
N GLN A 17 33.17 5.59 4.90
CA GLN A 17 32.48 4.34 4.63
C GLN A 17 31.15 4.65 3.92
N PRO A 18 30.81 3.95 2.83
CA PRO A 18 29.49 4.10 2.21
C PRO A 18 28.40 3.72 3.21
N PRO A 19 27.31 4.49 3.33
CA PRO A 19 26.15 4.06 4.09
C PRO A 19 25.61 2.78 3.45
N GLN A 20 25.55 1.71 4.23
CA GLN A 20 24.91 0.46 3.85
C GLN A 20 23.40 0.72 3.75
N GLN A 21 22.94 1.16 2.56
CA GLN A 21 21.52 1.33 2.28
C GLN A 21 20.84 -0.04 2.30
N GLN A 22 20.13 -0.33 3.39
CA GLN A 22 19.13 -1.40 3.40
C GLN A 22 18.15 -1.15 2.25
N PRO A 23 17.81 -2.17 1.44
CA PRO A 23 16.78 -2.03 0.43
C PRO A 23 15.45 -1.79 1.14
N GLN A 24 15.05 -0.52 1.21
CA GLN A 24 13.76 -0.13 1.73
C GLN A 24 12.68 -0.80 0.85
N GLN A 25 11.70 -1.44 1.49
CA GLN A 25 10.53 -2.07 0.85
C GLN A 25 9.22 -1.25 1.04
N PRO A 26 9.17 0.09 0.88
CA PRO A 26 8.07 0.86 1.45
C PRO A 26 6.75 0.60 0.72
N GLN A 27 6.77 0.38 -0.60
CA GLN A 27 5.56 0.26 -1.43
C GLN A 27 4.82 -1.07 -1.22
N ALA A 28 5.53 -2.19 -1.03
CA ALA A 28 4.90 -3.48 -0.72
C ALA A 28 4.31 -3.48 0.70
N LEU A 29 5.04 -2.91 1.67
CA LEU A 29 4.56 -2.78 3.04
C LEU A 29 3.34 -1.83 3.16
N ASP A 30 3.26 -0.81 2.30
CA ASP A 30 2.13 0.12 2.26
C ASP A 30 0.82 -0.56 1.84
N ASN A 31 0.84 -1.38 0.78
CA ASN A 31 -0.35 -2.11 0.33
C ASN A 31 -0.83 -3.15 1.36
N ILE A 32 0.10 -3.87 2.01
CA ILE A 32 -0.24 -4.81 3.08
C ILE A 32 -0.84 -4.08 4.30
N SER A 33 -0.32 -2.89 4.63
CA SER A 33 -0.86 -2.08 5.73
C SER A 33 -2.28 -1.59 5.41
N LYS A 34 -2.53 -1.17 4.16
CA LYS A 34 -3.87 -0.82 3.69
C LYS A 34 -4.85 -1.99 3.79
N ILE A 35 -4.47 -3.21 3.38
CA ILE A 35 -5.32 -4.41 3.55
C ILE A 35 -5.67 -4.63 5.02
N LYS A 36 -4.68 -4.58 5.92
CA LYS A 36 -4.91 -4.75 7.37
C LYS A 36 -5.90 -3.73 7.91
N SER A 37 -5.83 -2.48 7.43
CA SER A 37 -6.76 -1.41 7.81
C SER A 37 -8.20 -1.66 7.34
N LEU A 38 -8.39 -2.40 6.24
CA LEU A 38 -9.70 -2.72 5.66
C LEU A 38 -10.40 -3.91 6.33
N ILE A 39 -9.71 -4.71 7.14
CA ILE A 39 -10.28 -5.92 7.77
C ILE A 39 -11.44 -5.57 8.73
N VAL A 40 -11.29 -4.53 9.53
CA VAL A 40 -12.36 -4.10 10.47
C VAL A 40 -13.58 -3.59 9.69
N PRO A 41 -13.45 -2.63 8.75
CA PRO A 41 -14.54 -2.20 7.89
C PRO A 41 -15.23 -3.35 7.15
N LEU A 42 -14.48 -4.32 6.62
CA LEU A 42 -15.04 -5.47 5.92
C LEU A 42 -15.95 -6.30 6.83
N ARG A 43 -15.48 -6.58 8.06
CA ARG A 43 -16.26 -7.34 9.04
C ARG A 43 -17.53 -6.60 9.45
N GLU A 44 -17.45 -5.29 9.64
CA GLU A 44 -18.59 -4.45 10.00
C GLU A 44 -19.61 -4.38 8.86
N SER A 45 -19.16 -4.14 7.64
CA SER A 45 -19.99 -4.13 6.44
C SER A 45 -20.71 -5.46 6.22
N LEU A 46 -20.01 -6.59 6.39
CA LEU A 46 -20.62 -7.92 6.34
C LEU A 46 -21.71 -8.09 7.42
N SER A 47 -21.43 -7.67 8.66
CA SER A 47 -22.42 -7.72 9.74
C SER A 47 -23.66 -6.89 9.43
N ASN A 48 -23.49 -5.68 8.89
CA ASN A 48 -24.58 -4.79 8.53
C ASN A 48 -25.40 -5.34 7.35
N THR A 49 -24.72 -5.95 6.37
CA THR A 49 -25.36 -6.64 5.25
C THR A 49 -26.26 -7.77 5.74
N ILE A 50 -25.77 -8.62 6.64
CA ILE A 50 -26.57 -9.73 7.20
C ILE A 50 -27.75 -9.20 8.02
N LYS A 51 -27.53 -8.18 8.86
CA LYS A 51 -28.61 -7.56 9.67
C LYS A 51 -29.71 -6.99 8.79
N THR A 52 -29.34 -6.25 7.74
CA THR A 52 -30.30 -5.64 6.82
C THR A 52 -30.99 -6.68 5.94
N ALA A 53 -30.31 -7.77 5.55
CA ALA A 53 -30.93 -8.91 4.89
C ALA A 53 -32.01 -9.56 5.77
N ALA A 54 -31.70 -9.83 7.04
CA ALA A 54 -32.63 -10.42 8.00
C ALA A 54 -33.85 -9.52 8.25
N GLN A 55 -33.63 -8.20 8.36
CA GLN A 55 -34.72 -7.23 8.47
C GLN A 55 -35.60 -7.23 7.22
N THR A 56 -35.00 -7.33 6.03
CA THR A 56 -35.72 -7.32 4.74
C THR A 56 -36.60 -8.56 4.63
N LEU A 57 -36.06 -9.72 4.98
CA LEU A 57 -36.81 -10.97 4.99
C LEU A 57 -37.97 -10.95 6.01
N ASN A 58 -37.74 -10.42 7.20
CA ASN A 58 -38.79 -10.29 8.21
C ASN A 58 -39.90 -9.31 7.79
N GLN A 59 -39.54 -8.18 7.18
CA GLN A 59 -40.55 -7.27 6.61
C GLN A 59 -41.37 -7.95 5.53
N ASN A 60 -40.73 -8.66 4.58
CA ASN A 60 -41.45 -9.37 3.53
C ASN A 60 -42.43 -10.40 4.12
N CYS A 61 -42.00 -11.17 5.14
CA CYS A 61 -42.87 -12.11 5.83
C CYS A 61 -44.08 -11.43 6.51
N GLN A 62 -43.90 -10.27 7.15
CA GLN A 62 -45.00 -9.53 7.77
C GLN A 62 -46.00 -8.96 6.76
N VAL A 63 -45.54 -8.59 5.56
CA VAL A 63 -46.39 -8.18 4.44
C VAL A 63 -47.18 -9.39 3.92
N ASP A 64 -46.53 -10.54 3.73
CA ASP A 64 -47.15 -11.77 3.23
C ASP A 64 -48.27 -12.28 4.14
N VAL A 65 -48.09 -12.15 5.46
CA VAL A 65 -49.12 -12.53 6.46
C VAL A 65 -50.22 -11.46 6.60
N GLY A 66 -50.11 -10.33 5.88
CA GLY A 66 -51.09 -9.24 5.89
C GLY A 66 -51.05 -8.37 7.15
N SER A 67 -49.98 -8.47 7.95
CA SER A 67 -49.80 -7.73 9.20
C SER A 67 -49.30 -6.29 8.99
N GLN A 68 -48.79 -5.97 7.80
CA GLN A 68 -48.34 -4.63 7.37
C GLN A 68 -48.81 -4.39 5.93
N LYS A 69 -49.39 -3.21 5.64
CA LYS A 69 -49.98 -2.89 4.33
C LYS A 69 -49.04 -2.10 3.39
N GLU A 70 -47.94 -1.55 3.88
CA GLU A 70 -47.05 -0.74 3.05
C GLU A 70 -45.64 -0.65 3.67
N VAL A 71 -44.62 -1.07 2.92
CA VAL A 71 -43.21 -0.98 3.30
C VAL A 71 -42.71 0.43 2.97
N GLY A 72 -43.06 1.42 3.78
CA GLY A 72 -42.64 2.81 3.59
C GLY A 72 -41.13 3.05 3.74
N GLN A 73 -40.37 2.05 4.21
CA GLN A 73 -38.94 2.19 4.47
C GLN A 73 -38.15 1.08 3.78
N GLN A 74 -37.60 1.41 2.62
CA GLN A 74 -36.67 0.57 1.87
C GLN A 74 -35.46 0.27 2.79
N ILE A 75 -35.41 -0.94 3.31
CA ILE A 75 -34.25 -1.41 4.07
C ILE A 75 -33.06 -1.34 3.12
N ARG A 76 -31.99 -0.66 3.56
CA ARG A 76 -30.82 -0.34 2.73
C ARG A 76 -29.91 -1.55 2.49
N PHE A 77 -30.48 -2.73 2.26
CA PHE A 77 -29.72 -3.96 2.02
C PHE A 77 -28.77 -3.79 0.83
N ASP A 78 -29.27 -3.31 -0.31
CA ASP A 78 -28.47 -3.12 -1.54
C ASP A 78 -27.24 -2.25 -1.28
N LYS A 79 -27.40 -1.16 -0.52
CA LYS A 79 -26.30 -0.27 -0.16
C LYS A 79 -25.24 -0.95 0.72
N ASN A 80 -25.66 -1.72 1.72
CA ASN A 80 -24.71 -2.44 2.59
C ASN A 80 -23.98 -3.53 1.80
N LEU A 81 -24.69 -4.21 0.90
CA LEU A 81 -24.12 -5.22 0.03
C LEU A 81 -23.10 -4.62 -0.95
N GLU A 82 -23.41 -3.48 -1.56
CA GLU A 82 -22.49 -2.73 -2.43
C GLU A 82 -21.23 -2.30 -1.68
N GLU A 83 -21.36 -1.79 -0.45
CA GLU A 83 -20.24 -1.43 0.41
C GLU A 83 -19.35 -2.65 0.72
N PHE A 84 -19.94 -3.81 1.00
CA PHE A 84 -19.20 -5.05 1.24
C PHE A 84 -18.38 -5.47 0.01
N TYR A 85 -18.97 -5.42 -1.18
CA TYR A 85 -18.25 -5.75 -2.42
C TYR A 85 -17.14 -4.75 -2.72
N SER A 86 -17.37 -3.44 -2.54
CA SER A 86 -16.36 -2.41 -2.72
C SER A 86 -15.13 -2.61 -1.83
N LEU A 87 -15.33 -3.06 -0.58
CA LEU A 87 -14.24 -3.40 0.33
C LEU A 87 -13.49 -4.66 -0.12
N CYS A 88 -14.19 -5.69 -0.62
CA CYS A 88 -13.56 -6.87 -1.21
C CYS A 88 -12.67 -6.50 -2.41
N ASP A 89 -13.18 -5.66 -3.31
CA ASP A 89 -12.47 -5.22 -4.51
C ASP A 89 -11.19 -4.43 -4.15
N GLN A 90 -11.26 -3.54 -3.15
CA GLN A 90 -10.08 -2.82 -2.66
C GLN A 90 -9.02 -3.75 -2.07
N ILE A 91 -9.44 -4.75 -1.28
CA ILE A 91 -8.52 -5.74 -0.72
C ILE A 91 -7.86 -6.55 -1.84
N GLU A 92 -8.65 -7.02 -2.81
CA GLU A 92 -8.15 -7.76 -3.96
C GLU A 92 -7.13 -6.94 -4.77
N LEU A 93 -7.42 -5.65 -5.01
CA LEU A 93 -6.51 -4.76 -5.72
C LEU A 93 -5.17 -4.60 -4.99
N HIS A 94 -5.20 -4.37 -3.67
CA HIS A 94 -3.97 -4.25 -2.88
C HIS A 94 -3.17 -5.56 -2.83
N LEU A 95 -3.83 -6.72 -2.78
CA LEU A 95 -3.18 -8.02 -2.82
C LEU A 95 -2.49 -8.25 -4.17
N LYS A 96 -3.21 -8.04 -5.27
CA LYS A 96 -2.66 -8.13 -6.63
C LYS A 96 -1.47 -7.19 -6.82
N THR A 97 -1.58 -5.96 -6.31
CA THR A 97 -0.51 -4.97 -6.39
C THR A 97 0.71 -5.41 -5.58
N SER A 98 0.52 -5.91 -4.36
CA SER A 98 1.60 -6.43 -3.52
C SER A 98 2.38 -7.56 -4.20
N ILE A 99 1.66 -8.51 -4.81
CA ILE A 99 2.28 -9.62 -5.57
C ILE A 99 3.12 -9.08 -6.74
N LYS A 100 2.60 -8.12 -7.50
CA LYS A 100 3.34 -7.49 -8.60
C LYS A 100 4.60 -6.77 -8.11
N CYS A 101 4.52 -6.02 -7.01
CA CYS A 101 5.67 -5.35 -6.41
C CYS A 101 6.74 -6.35 -5.94
N MET A 102 6.34 -7.48 -5.36
CA MET A 102 7.28 -8.54 -4.96
C MET A 102 7.98 -9.16 -6.18
N SER A 103 7.23 -9.49 -7.24
CA SER A 103 7.80 -10.02 -8.48
C SER A 103 8.73 -9.02 -9.19
N GLN A 104 8.37 -7.73 -9.17
CA GLN A 104 9.23 -6.66 -9.68
C GLN A 104 10.52 -6.55 -8.87
N LEU A 105 10.46 -6.68 -7.54
CA LEU A 105 11.64 -6.66 -6.68
C LEU A 105 12.58 -7.83 -6.98
N GLU A 106 12.05 -9.05 -7.11
CA GLU A 106 12.84 -10.23 -7.47
C GLU A 106 13.53 -10.04 -8.83
N SER A 107 12.78 -9.52 -9.82
CA SER A 107 13.31 -9.24 -11.15
C SER A 107 14.39 -8.15 -11.11
N SER A 108 14.19 -7.10 -10.32
CA SER A 108 15.17 -6.03 -10.09
C SER A 108 16.47 -6.60 -9.53
N GLN A 109 16.39 -7.42 -8.48
CA GLN A 109 17.58 -8.04 -7.87
C GLN A 109 18.31 -8.99 -8.82
N ARG A 110 17.58 -9.68 -9.73
CA ARG A 110 18.17 -10.63 -10.68
C ARG A 110 18.85 -9.95 -11.87
N TYR A 111 18.29 -8.84 -12.37
CA TYR A 111 18.68 -8.28 -13.66
C TYR A 111 19.34 -6.89 -13.58
N LEU A 112 19.22 -6.16 -12.45
CA LEU A 112 19.92 -4.90 -12.24
C LEU A 112 21.18 -5.12 -11.40
N HIS A 113 22.34 -4.77 -11.97
CA HIS A 113 23.63 -4.80 -11.28
C HIS A 113 23.82 -3.66 -10.28
N LEU A 114 22.84 -2.75 -10.16
CA LEU A 114 22.88 -1.60 -9.26
C LEU A 114 21.66 -1.61 -8.35
N HIS A 115 21.90 -1.49 -7.04
CA HIS A 115 20.84 -1.24 -6.07
C HIS A 115 20.23 0.14 -6.33
N VAL A 116 19.10 0.17 -7.02
CA VAL A 116 18.33 1.41 -7.23
C VAL A 116 17.51 1.67 -5.96
N ALA A 117 17.80 2.75 -5.25
CA ALA A 117 16.99 3.16 -4.11
C ALA A 117 15.56 3.51 -4.61
N PRO A 118 14.51 2.80 -4.17
CA PRO A 118 13.16 2.95 -4.73
C PRO A 118 12.51 4.32 -4.48
N THR A 119 13.13 5.16 -3.64
CA THR A 119 12.69 6.52 -3.32
C THR A 119 13.47 7.63 -4.03
N ARG A 120 14.49 7.30 -4.85
CA ARG A 120 15.25 8.33 -5.58
C ARG A 120 14.50 8.74 -6.86
N THR A 121 13.69 9.79 -6.78
CA THR A 121 13.13 10.54 -7.92
C THR A 121 14.11 11.62 -8.42
N GLU A 122 15.40 11.32 -8.48
CA GLU A 122 16.32 12.22 -9.17
C GLU A 122 16.13 11.97 -10.67
N SER A 123 15.46 12.92 -11.34
CA SER A 123 15.51 13.05 -12.79
C SER A 123 16.99 13.02 -13.17
N LEU A 124 17.43 11.98 -13.88
CA LEU A 124 18.73 12.01 -14.54
C LEU A 124 18.66 13.18 -15.50
N GLY A 125 19.18 14.34 -15.07
CA GLY A 125 19.57 15.39 -15.96
C GLY A 125 20.59 14.77 -16.91
N MET A 126 20.10 14.37 -18.09
CA MET A 126 20.93 14.13 -19.25
C MET A 126 21.90 15.32 -19.34
N PRO A 127 23.22 15.11 -19.34
CA PRO A 127 24.15 16.19 -19.60
C PRO A 127 23.95 16.62 -21.05
N ASP A 128 23.20 17.69 -21.25
CA ASP A 128 23.16 18.45 -22.50
C ASP A 128 24.50 19.18 -22.62
N ASN A 129 25.51 18.48 -23.16
CA ASN A 129 26.48 19.02 -24.11
C ASN A 129 27.60 18.03 -24.36
N THR A 130 27.49 17.35 -25.50
CA THR A 130 28.66 16.95 -26.30
C THR A 130 28.84 18.02 -27.35
N LEU A 131 29.78 18.94 -27.13
CA LEU A 131 30.40 19.80 -28.14
C LEU A 131 31.90 19.89 -27.82
#